data_AF-A0A7C6Y3M4-F1
#
_entry.id   AF-A0A7C6Y3M4-F1
#
_cell.length_a   1.000
_cell.length_b   1.000
_cell.length_c   1.000
_cell.angle_alpha   90.00
_cell.angle_beta   90.00
_cell.angle_gamma   90.00
#
_symmetry.space_group_name_H-M   'P 1'
#
loop_
_entity.id
_entity.type
_entity.pdbx_description
1 polymer ?
#
loop_
_entity_poly.entity_id
_entity_poly.type
_entity_poly.pdbx_seq_one_letter_code
_entity_poly.pdbx_strand_id
1 'polypeptide(L)'
;MGMTMTQKILAAHAGLSSVKPGQLISAKLDLVLGNDVTSPVAIREFEKTGAKTVFDKEKIALVMDHFTPNKDIKAAEQCKMIRDFARKHEIVHFYDVGEMGVEHALLPEKGLVGPGELIIGADSHTCTYGALGAFSTGVGSTDMACGMAEGVAWFKVPSALKFVLKNKPAPFVSGKDIILHIIGMIGVDGALYKSMEFT
;
A
#
# COMPACT_ATOMS: atom_id res chain seq x y z
N MET A 1 -20.88 20.25 3.62
CA MET A 1 -20.03 19.78 2.52
C MET A 1 -19.91 18.27 2.63
N GLY A 2 -19.96 17.53 1.51
CA GLY A 2 -19.77 16.07 1.53
C GLY A 2 -18.30 15.69 1.73
N MET A 3 -18.06 14.46 2.19
CA MET A 3 -16.71 13.88 2.28
C MET A 3 -16.14 13.55 0.90
N THR A 4 -14.82 13.68 0.74
CA THR A 4 -14.08 13.18 -0.44
C THR A 4 -14.06 11.65 -0.47
N MET A 5 -13.56 11.04 -1.55
CA MET A 5 -13.47 9.57 -1.62
C MET A 5 -12.56 9.03 -0.52
N THR A 6 -11.36 9.59 -0.37
CA THR A 6 -10.41 9.23 0.70
C THR A 6 -11.05 9.33 2.09
N GLN A 7 -11.77 10.42 2.36
CA GLN A 7 -12.43 10.61 3.66
C GLN A 7 -13.53 9.57 3.93
N LYS A 8 -14.31 9.19 2.91
CA LYS A 8 -15.34 8.14 3.05
C LYS A 8 -14.73 6.80 3.40
N ILE A 9 -13.66 6.39 2.70
CA ILE A 9 -12.97 5.12 2.94
C ILE A 9 -12.37 5.11 4.35
N LEU A 10 -11.64 6.16 4.72
CA LEU A 10 -11.03 6.28 6.05
C LEU A 10 -12.07 6.32 7.18
N ALA A 11 -13.19 7.03 6.99
CA ALA A 11 -14.27 7.05 7.98
C ALA A 11 -14.87 5.66 8.19
N ALA A 12 -15.13 4.92 7.11
CA ALA A 12 -15.66 3.56 7.19
C ALA A 12 -14.74 2.62 7.97
N HIS A 13 -13.42 2.64 7.68
CA HIS A 13 -12.44 1.78 8.33
C HIS A 13 -12.14 2.17 9.78
N ALA A 14 -12.40 3.42 10.16
CA ALA A 14 -12.33 3.90 11.53
C ALA A 14 -13.65 3.70 12.31
N GLY A 15 -14.72 3.21 11.67
CA GLY A 15 -16.05 3.07 12.29
C GLY A 15 -16.71 4.42 12.63
N LEU A 16 -16.40 5.47 11.87
CA LEU A 16 -16.89 6.83 12.08
C LEU A 16 -17.89 7.22 11.00
N SER A 17 -18.90 8.01 11.36
CA SER A 17 -19.88 8.55 10.40
C SER A 17 -19.27 9.61 9.48
N SER A 18 -18.22 10.31 9.94
CA SER A 18 -17.49 11.29 9.17
C SER A 18 -16.10 11.55 9.73
N VAL A 19 -15.21 12.05 8.87
CA VAL A 19 -13.87 12.52 9.24
C VAL A 19 -13.56 13.87 8.59
N LYS A 20 -12.58 14.59 9.11
CA LYS A 20 -12.10 15.88 8.57
C LYS A 20 -10.59 15.87 8.32
N PRO A 21 -10.06 16.68 7.37
CA PRO A 21 -8.62 16.77 7.15
C PRO A 21 -7.87 17.15 8.43
N GLY A 22 -6.71 16.54 8.65
CA GLY A 22 -5.87 16.72 9.83
C GLY A 22 -6.28 15.91 11.05
N GLN A 23 -7.47 15.28 11.05
CA GLN A 23 -7.89 14.39 12.13
C GLN A 23 -6.99 13.14 12.17
N LEU A 24 -6.55 12.75 13.37
CA LEU A 24 -5.87 11.48 13.61
C LEU A 24 -6.92 10.40 13.89
N ILE A 25 -6.81 9.27 13.19
CA ILE A 25 -7.70 8.12 13.33
C ILE A 25 -6.88 6.83 13.37
N SER A 26 -7.38 5.81 14.07
CA SER A 26 -6.96 4.43 13.87
C SER A 26 -7.96 3.75 12.95
N ALA A 27 -7.48 3.08 11.91
CA ALA A 27 -8.33 2.46 10.89
C ALA A 27 -7.89 1.02 10.63
N LYS A 28 -8.88 0.14 10.42
CA LYS A 28 -8.66 -1.26 10.06
C LYS A 28 -8.08 -1.38 8.65
N LEU A 29 -7.17 -2.33 8.47
CA LEU A 29 -6.51 -2.61 7.21
C LEU A 29 -7.19 -3.81 6.53
N ASP A 30 -7.34 -3.74 5.21
CA ASP A 30 -7.78 -4.86 4.39
C ASP A 30 -6.61 -5.69 3.88
N LEU A 31 -5.46 -5.06 3.64
CA LEU A 31 -4.25 -5.74 3.21
C LEU A 31 -3.00 -5.00 3.68
N VAL A 32 -1.98 -5.77 4.08
CA VAL A 32 -0.62 -5.30 4.36
C VAL A 32 0.34 -5.92 3.34
N LEU A 33 0.94 -5.08 2.51
CA LEU A 33 1.93 -5.48 1.51
C LEU A 33 3.36 -5.33 2.04
N GLY A 34 4.21 -6.31 1.74
CA GLY A 34 5.66 -6.16 1.87
C GLY A 34 6.44 -6.85 0.76
N ASN A 35 7.63 -6.31 0.51
CA ASN A 35 8.58 -6.85 -0.48
C ASN A 35 9.87 -7.39 0.14
N ASP A 36 10.77 -7.91 -0.69
CA ASP A 36 12.03 -8.52 -0.27
C ASP A 36 13.09 -7.55 0.27
N VAL A 37 12.86 -6.24 0.20
CA VAL A 37 13.73 -5.22 0.79
C VAL A 37 13.25 -4.80 2.18
N THR A 38 11.95 -4.51 2.31
CA THR A 38 11.39 -3.87 3.52
C THR A 38 10.78 -4.86 4.49
N SER A 39 10.29 -6.01 4.02
CA SER A 39 9.74 -7.07 4.89
C SER A 39 10.76 -7.63 5.88
N PRO A 40 12.05 -7.86 5.55
CA PRO A 40 13.02 -8.36 6.52
C PRO A 40 13.20 -7.42 7.72
N VAL A 41 13.10 -6.11 7.49
CA VAL A 41 13.15 -5.11 8.58
C VAL A 41 11.83 -5.16 9.38
N ALA A 42 10.69 -5.21 8.68
CA ALA A 42 9.37 -5.29 9.32
C ALA A 42 9.21 -6.57 10.16
N ILE A 43 9.72 -7.72 9.71
CA ILE A 43 9.70 -9.00 10.44
C ILE A 43 10.49 -8.88 11.75
N ARG A 44 11.65 -8.23 11.73
CA ARG A 44 12.44 -8.00 12.96
C ARG A 44 11.70 -7.08 13.93
N GLU A 45 11.03 -6.05 13.45
CA GLU A 45 10.20 -5.18 14.31
C GLU A 45 8.96 -5.91 14.82
N PHE A 46 8.32 -6.76 13.99
CA PHE A 46 7.19 -7.59 14.37
C PHE A 46 7.55 -8.55 15.51
N GLU A 47 8.70 -9.22 15.44
CA GLU A 47 9.18 -10.11 16.52
C GLU A 47 9.33 -9.36 17.86
N LYS A 48 9.73 -8.08 17.83
CA LYS A 48 9.85 -7.24 19.04
C LYS A 48 8.51 -6.85 19.66
N THR A 49 7.42 -6.86 18.88
CA THR A 49 6.07 -6.59 19.43
C THR A 49 5.62 -7.66 20.42
N GLY A 50 6.21 -8.87 20.34
CA GLY A 50 5.80 -10.04 21.12
C GLY A 50 4.59 -10.79 20.54
N ALA A 51 4.01 -10.31 19.44
CA ALA A 51 2.93 -10.98 18.72
C ALA A 51 3.36 -12.40 18.30
N LYS A 52 2.50 -13.38 18.57
CA LYS A 52 2.76 -14.79 18.25
C LYS A 52 2.31 -15.18 16.85
N THR A 53 1.31 -14.48 16.34
CA THR A 53 0.76 -14.63 15.00
C THR A 53 0.49 -13.26 14.40
N VAL A 54 0.43 -13.22 13.07
CA VAL A 54 -0.12 -12.08 12.35
C VAL A 54 -1.63 -11.96 12.61
N PHE A 55 -2.18 -10.77 12.42
CA PHE A 55 -3.60 -10.49 12.68
C PHE A 55 -4.54 -11.32 11.80
N ASP A 56 -4.15 -11.53 10.55
CA ASP A 56 -4.89 -12.32 9.57
C ASP A 56 -3.93 -12.75 8.43
N LYS A 57 -3.84 -14.06 8.19
CA LYS A 57 -2.94 -14.65 7.19
C LYS A 57 -3.40 -14.47 5.74
N GLU A 58 -4.66 -14.12 5.53
CA GLU A 58 -5.25 -13.78 4.22
C GLU A 58 -5.12 -12.28 3.92
N LYS A 59 -4.77 -11.45 4.91
CA LYS A 59 -4.62 -9.99 4.75
C LYS A 59 -3.18 -9.51 4.76
N ILE A 60 -2.24 -10.42 4.47
CA ILE A 60 -0.83 -10.11 4.29
C ILE A 60 -0.39 -10.63 2.94
N ALA A 61 0.16 -9.74 2.12
CA ALA A 61 0.76 -10.07 0.85
C ALA A 61 2.28 -9.85 0.92
N LEU A 62 3.05 -10.88 0.59
CA LEU A 62 4.51 -10.86 0.57
C LEU A 62 4.98 -11.17 -0.85
N VAL A 63 5.57 -10.20 -1.54
CA VAL A 63 5.98 -10.30 -2.95
C VAL A 63 7.50 -10.15 -3.07
N MET A 64 8.17 -11.13 -3.67
CA MET A 64 9.62 -11.10 -3.81
C MET A 64 10.03 -10.61 -5.21
N ASP A 65 10.04 -9.30 -5.43
CA ASP A 65 10.21 -8.70 -6.77
C ASP A 65 11.42 -7.75 -6.93
N HIS A 66 12.09 -7.31 -5.86
CA HIS A 66 13.19 -6.35 -5.98
C HIS A 66 14.57 -7.00 -6.12
N PHE A 67 14.85 -8.06 -5.36
CA PHE A 67 16.14 -8.75 -5.32
C PHE A 67 16.03 -10.24 -5.62
N THR A 68 15.07 -10.59 -6.46
CA THR A 68 14.75 -11.97 -6.81
C THR A 68 14.70 -12.10 -8.33
N PRO A 69 15.63 -12.83 -8.99
CA PRO A 69 16.67 -13.71 -8.40
C PRO A 69 17.74 -13.00 -7.58
N ASN A 70 18.28 -13.70 -6.57
CA ASN A 70 19.18 -13.13 -5.57
C ASN A 70 20.56 -12.76 -6.15
N LYS A 71 20.88 -11.46 -6.10
CA LYS A 71 22.15 -10.92 -6.62
C LYS A 71 23.37 -11.20 -5.73
N ASP A 72 23.16 -11.42 -4.44
CA ASP A 72 24.21 -11.65 -3.44
C ASP A 72 23.66 -12.42 -2.20
N ILE A 73 24.56 -12.77 -1.27
CA ILE A 73 24.24 -13.50 -0.04
C ILE A 73 23.24 -12.73 0.83
N LYS A 74 23.36 -11.39 0.91
CA LYS A 74 22.49 -10.58 1.76
C LYS A 74 21.05 -10.61 1.24
N ALA A 75 20.86 -10.50 -0.07
CA ALA A 75 19.56 -10.67 -0.71
C ALA A 75 18.99 -12.08 -0.47
N ALA A 76 19.83 -13.12 -0.57
CA ALA A 76 19.41 -14.49 -0.29
C ALA A 76 18.96 -14.68 1.17
N GLU A 77 19.66 -14.08 2.14
CA GLU A 77 19.27 -14.12 3.57
C GLU A 77 17.96 -13.37 3.84
N GLN A 78 17.76 -12.21 3.22
CA GLN A 78 16.50 -11.45 3.29
C GLN A 78 15.33 -12.28 2.75
N CYS A 79 15.49 -12.83 1.57
CA CYS A 79 14.51 -13.70 0.92
C CYS A 79 14.20 -14.94 1.75
N LYS A 80 15.23 -15.57 2.35
CA LYS A 80 15.06 -16.70 3.26
C LYS A 80 14.23 -16.31 4.49
N MET A 81 14.51 -15.17 5.10
CA MET A 81 13.76 -14.68 6.27
C MET A 81 12.26 -14.54 5.98
N ILE A 82 11.92 -14.01 4.80
CA ILE A 82 10.52 -13.84 4.38
C ILE A 82 9.86 -15.18 4.11
N ARG A 83 10.54 -16.11 3.42
CA ARG A 83 10.05 -17.48 3.22
C ARG A 83 9.78 -18.19 4.53
N ASP A 84 10.69 -18.08 5.50
CA ASP A 84 10.53 -18.69 6.82
C ASP A 84 9.35 -18.05 7.58
N PHE A 85 9.21 -16.72 7.52
CA PHE A 85 8.08 -16.01 8.11
C PHE A 85 6.74 -16.40 7.48
N ALA A 86 6.68 -16.43 6.15
CA ALA A 86 5.50 -16.82 5.39
C ALA A 86 5.06 -18.25 5.76
N ARG A 87 6.00 -19.19 5.88
CA ARG A 87 5.72 -20.57 6.32
C ARG A 87 5.28 -20.64 7.78
N LYS A 88 5.95 -19.92 8.68
CA LYS A 88 5.65 -19.89 10.12
C LYS A 88 4.22 -19.39 10.40
N HIS A 89 3.77 -18.38 9.65
CA HIS A 89 2.47 -17.75 9.82
C HIS A 89 1.43 -18.19 8.78
N GLU A 90 1.78 -19.18 7.94
CA GLU A 90 0.91 -19.73 6.90
C GLU A 90 0.31 -18.66 5.96
N ILE A 91 1.12 -17.66 5.60
CA ILE A 91 0.68 -16.53 4.78
C ILE A 91 0.17 -17.04 3.43
N VAL A 92 -1.09 -16.71 3.12
CA VAL A 92 -1.77 -17.22 1.93
C VAL A 92 -1.26 -16.55 0.66
N HIS A 93 -1.00 -15.24 0.72
CA HIS A 93 -0.56 -14.44 -0.43
C HIS A 93 0.95 -14.24 -0.42
N PHE A 94 1.69 -15.33 -0.56
CA PHE A 94 3.14 -15.32 -0.71
C PHE A 94 3.53 -15.62 -2.16
N TYR A 95 4.27 -14.70 -2.79
CA TYR A 95 4.67 -14.77 -4.20
C TYR A 95 6.19 -14.70 -4.33
N ASP A 96 6.79 -15.80 -4.77
CA ASP A 96 8.25 -16.00 -4.91
C ASP A 96 8.64 -16.19 -6.39
N VAL A 97 9.92 -16.45 -6.64
CA VAL A 97 10.49 -16.78 -7.96
C VAL A 97 9.56 -17.71 -8.75
N GLY A 98 9.14 -17.26 -9.93
CA GLY A 98 8.33 -18.04 -10.87
C GLY A 98 6.83 -17.75 -10.78
N GLU A 99 6.35 -17.15 -9.69
CA GLU A 99 4.93 -16.79 -9.51
C GLU A 99 4.73 -15.29 -9.20
N MET A 100 5.83 -14.56 -8.97
CA MET A 100 5.88 -13.14 -8.68
C MET A 100 5.85 -12.25 -9.94
N GLY A 101 5.62 -10.97 -9.71
CA GLY A 101 5.73 -9.86 -10.65
C GLY A 101 5.88 -8.58 -9.83
N VAL A 102 6.02 -7.41 -10.48
CA VAL A 102 6.12 -6.14 -9.76
C VAL A 102 4.90 -5.98 -8.85
N GLU A 103 5.11 -5.79 -7.55
CA GLU A 103 4.07 -5.91 -6.51
C GLU A 103 2.83 -5.05 -6.77
N HIS A 104 3.01 -3.87 -7.35
CA HIS A 104 1.91 -2.95 -7.65
C HIS A 104 1.09 -3.31 -8.89
N ALA A 105 1.62 -4.15 -9.79
CA ALA A 105 0.86 -4.75 -10.89
C ALA A 105 0.24 -6.08 -10.45
N LEU A 106 1.02 -6.91 -9.74
CA LEU A 106 0.64 -8.27 -9.35
C LEU A 106 -0.59 -8.30 -8.44
N LEU A 107 -0.63 -7.47 -7.39
CA LEU A 107 -1.74 -7.48 -6.42
C LEU A 107 -3.11 -7.21 -7.07
N PRO A 108 -3.27 -6.16 -7.89
CA PRO A 108 -4.45 -5.96 -8.73
C PRO A 108 -4.81 -7.17 -9.61
N GLU A 109 -3.83 -7.75 -10.31
CA GLU A 109 -4.05 -8.91 -11.21
C GLU A 109 -4.53 -10.16 -10.45
N LYS A 110 -4.09 -10.32 -9.19
CA LYS A 110 -4.52 -11.40 -8.30
C LYS A 110 -5.87 -11.11 -7.62
N GLY A 111 -6.46 -9.93 -7.84
CA GLY A 111 -7.74 -9.54 -7.23
C GLY A 111 -7.64 -9.22 -5.74
N LEU A 112 -6.44 -8.88 -5.24
CA LEU A 112 -6.19 -8.53 -3.84
C LEU A 112 -6.42 -7.04 -3.55
N VAL A 113 -6.88 -6.29 -4.55
CA VAL A 113 -7.13 -4.86 -4.46
C VAL A 113 -8.50 -4.58 -5.04
N GLY A 114 -9.39 -4.05 -4.21
CA GLY A 114 -10.77 -3.75 -4.52
C GLY A 114 -11.17 -2.30 -4.22
N PRO A 115 -12.26 -1.81 -4.84
CA PRO A 115 -12.80 -0.49 -4.54
C PRO A 115 -13.21 -0.37 -3.07
N GLY A 116 -12.81 0.72 -2.43
CA GLY A 116 -13.17 1.03 -1.05
C GLY A 116 -12.28 0.39 0.01
N GLU A 117 -11.32 -0.46 -0.37
CA GLU A 117 -10.39 -1.07 0.58
C GLU A 117 -9.36 -0.08 1.13
N LEU A 118 -8.80 -0.41 2.29
CA LEU A 118 -7.72 0.33 2.94
C LEU A 118 -6.44 -0.53 3.02
N ILE A 119 -5.45 -0.17 2.21
CA ILE A 119 -4.22 -0.96 2.02
C ILE A 119 -2.99 -0.15 2.43
N ILE A 120 -2.09 -0.75 3.20
CA ILE A 120 -0.75 -0.21 3.42
C ILE A 120 0.30 -1.13 2.82
N GLY A 121 1.40 -0.54 2.38
CA GLY A 121 2.53 -1.28 1.84
C GLY A 121 3.84 -0.64 2.24
N ALA A 122 4.85 -1.45 2.54
CA ALA A 122 6.19 -0.92 2.78
C ALA A 122 6.94 -0.61 1.47
N ASP A 123 6.26 0.11 0.56
CA ASP A 123 6.80 0.69 -0.67
C ASP A 123 6.15 2.06 -0.96
N SER A 124 6.95 2.98 -1.48
CA SER A 124 6.55 4.35 -1.81
C SER A 124 5.42 4.48 -2.86
N HIS A 125 5.25 3.50 -3.76
CA HIS A 125 4.31 3.52 -4.88
C HIS A 125 3.04 2.70 -4.61
N THR A 126 2.81 2.27 -3.36
CA THR A 126 1.57 1.63 -2.92
C THR A 126 0.31 2.47 -3.27
N CYS A 127 0.47 3.78 -3.47
CA CYS A 127 -0.58 4.68 -3.98
C CYS A 127 -1.19 4.26 -5.33
N THR A 128 -0.53 3.38 -6.09
CA THR A 128 -1.01 2.81 -7.37
C THR A 128 -2.42 2.20 -7.25
N TYR A 129 -2.74 1.57 -6.12
CA TYR A 129 -4.04 0.93 -5.88
C TYR A 129 -5.22 1.89 -5.84
N GLY A 130 -4.97 3.19 -5.67
CA GLY A 130 -5.99 4.23 -5.83
C GLY A 130 -6.66 4.25 -7.21
N ALA A 131 -5.98 3.73 -8.25
CA ALA A 131 -6.58 3.55 -9.58
C ALA A 131 -7.80 2.62 -9.59
N LEU A 132 -7.90 1.70 -8.61
CA LEU A 132 -9.03 0.79 -8.42
C LEU A 132 -10.04 1.30 -7.38
N GLY A 133 -9.87 2.53 -6.88
CA GLY A 133 -10.77 3.13 -5.90
C GLY A 133 -10.50 2.71 -4.45
N ALA A 134 -9.36 2.10 -4.15
CA ALA A 134 -8.89 1.86 -2.78
C ALA A 134 -8.26 3.15 -2.19
N PHE A 135 -8.23 3.25 -0.86
CA PHE A 135 -7.26 4.12 -0.20
C PHE A 135 -6.00 3.30 0.05
N SER A 136 -4.87 3.75 -0.51
CA SER A 136 -3.61 3.06 -0.33
C SER A 136 -2.44 4.00 -0.13
N THR A 137 -1.49 3.61 0.72
CA THR A 137 -0.34 4.45 1.03
C THR A 137 0.89 3.66 1.40
N GLY A 138 2.05 4.22 1.04
CA GLY A 138 3.35 3.71 1.44
C GLY A 138 3.63 4.03 2.91
N VAL A 139 4.18 3.07 3.64
CA VAL A 139 4.55 3.23 5.05
C VAL A 139 5.96 2.70 5.32
N GLY A 140 6.51 3.01 6.49
CA GLY A 140 7.78 2.43 6.93
C GLY A 140 7.63 0.99 7.43
N SER A 141 8.75 0.27 7.55
CA SER A 141 8.76 -1.11 8.07
C SER A 141 8.19 -1.25 9.48
N THR A 142 8.30 -0.23 10.33
CA THR A 142 7.70 -0.24 11.68
C THR A 142 6.18 -0.21 11.62
N ASP A 143 5.60 0.65 10.78
CA ASP A 143 4.14 0.71 10.59
C ASP A 143 3.61 -0.57 9.94
N MET A 144 4.36 -1.14 8.99
CA MET A 144 4.04 -2.45 8.42
C MET A 144 4.04 -3.55 9.49
N ALA A 145 5.04 -3.56 10.38
CA ALA A 145 5.10 -4.52 11.49
C ALA A 145 3.89 -4.39 12.42
N CYS A 146 3.51 -3.16 12.80
CA CYS A 146 2.30 -2.89 13.56
C CYS A 146 1.03 -3.34 12.81
N GLY A 147 0.95 -3.07 11.51
CA GLY A 147 -0.16 -3.50 10.67
C GLY A 147 -0.28 -5.03 10.59
N MET A 148 0.83 -5.75 10.46
CA MET A 148 0.86 -7.22 10.50
C MET A 148 0.47 -7.78 11.87
N ALA A 149 0.79 -7.08 12.96
CA ALA A 149 0.48 -7.53 14.32
C ALA A 149 -0.98 -7.28 14.71
N GLU A 150 -1.51 -6.10 14.41
CA GLU A 150 -2.78 -5.62 14.97
C GLU A 150 -3.89 -5.44 13.92
N GLY A 151 -3.57 -5.45 12.62
CA GLY A 151 -4.55 -5.23 11.54
C GLY A 151 -5.09 -3.80 11.48
N VAL A 152 -4.41 -2.84 12.12
CA VAL A 152 -4.78 -1.43 12.15
C VAL A 152 -3.55 -0.55 11.91
N ALA A 153 -3.77 0.65 11.41
CA ALA A 153 -2.75 1.70 11.33
C ALA A 153 -3.35 3.07 11.70
N TRP A 154 -2.47 3.98 12.14
CA TRP A 154 -2.83 5.35 12.44
C TRP A 154 -2.66 6.25 11.22
N PHE A 155 -3.68 7.02 10.90
CA PHE A 155 -3.68 7.93 9.76
C PHE A 155 -3.98 9.36 10.21
N LYS A 156 -3.27 10.32 9.62
CA LYS A 156 -3.72 11.71 9.56
C LYS A 156 -4.54 11.86 8.28
N VAL A 157 -5.83 12.10 8.42
CA VAL A 157 -6.74 12.24 7.27
C VAL A 157 -6.24 13.37 6.36
N PRO A 158 -5.93 13.09 5.08
CA PRO A 158 -5.38 14.12 4.20
C PRO A 158 -6.46 15.08 3.70
N SER A 159 -6.03 16.26 3.25
CA SER A 159 -6.84 17.07 2.33
C SER A 159 -6.76 16.49 0.91
N ALA A 160 -7.66 16.84 0.00
CA ALA A 160 -7.62 16.34 -1.38
C ALA A 160 -7.27 17.45 -2.39
N LEU A 161 -6.50 17.10 -3.42
CA LEU A 161 -6.40 17.85 -4.68
C LEU A 161 -7.23 17.14 -5.74
N LYS A 162 -8.19 17.85 -6.31
CA LYS A 162 -9.04 17.31 -7.37
C LYS A 162 -8.52 17.73 -8.74
N PHE A 163 -8.22 16.74 -9.58
CA PHE A 163 -7.87 16.92 -10.99
C PHE A 163 -9.07 16.52 -11.85
N VAL A 164 -9.64 17.50 -12.55
CA VAL A 164 -10.78 17.26 -13.46
C VAL A 164 -10.25 17.08 -14.88
N LEU A 165 -10.22 15.84 -15.36
CA LEU A 165 -9.78 15.48 -16.70
C LEU A 165 -10.96 15.61 -17.65
N LYS A 166 -10.83 16.48 -18.65
CA LYS A 166 -11.88 16.72 -19.65
C LYS A 166 -11.47 16.15 -21.00
N ASN A 167 -12.47 15.75 -21.77
CA ASN A 167 -12.31 15.18 -23.11
C ASN A 167 -11.52 13.86 -23.11
N LYS A 168 -11.17 13.38 -24.30
CA LYS A 168 -10.33 12.19 -24.49
C LYS A 168 -8.90 12.60 -24.85
N PRO A 169 -7.88 11.80 -24.48
CA PRO A 169 -6.51 12.02 -24.96
C PRO A 169 -6.46 12.03 -26.49
N ALA A 170 -5.60 12.87 -27.05
CA ALA A 170 -5.30 12.87 -28.47
C ALA A 170 -4.57 11.57 -28.88
N PRO A 171 -4.50 11.21 -30.18
CA PRO A 171 -3.69 10.09 -30.63
C PRO A 171 -2.25 10.16 -30.07
N PHE A 172 -1.74 9.02 -29.63
CA PHE A 172 -0.40 8.86 -29.00
C PHE A 172 -0.22 9.50 -27.61
N VAL A 173 -1.25 10.15 -27.04
CA VAL A 173 -1.22 10.63 -25.65
C VAL A 173 -1.76 9.52 -24.73
N SER A 174 -0.98 9.19 -23.70
CA SER A 174 -1.27 8.14 -22.72
C SER A 174 -1.50 8.70 -21.31
N GLY A 175 -1.88 7.84 -20.37
CA GLY A 175 -1.97 8.20 -18.95
C GLY A 175 -0.63 8.69 -18.38
N LYS A 176 0.51 8.21 -18.93
CA LYS A 176 1.85 8.66 -18.53
C LYS A 176 2.07 10.14 -18.86
N ASP A 177 1.67 10.56 -20.05
CA ASP A 177 1.83 11.96 -20.50
C ASP A 177 0.99 12.91 -19.64
N ILE A 178 -0.23 12.48 -19.29
CA ILE A 178 -1.14 13.23 -18.42
C ILE A 178 -0.54 13.40 -17.02
N ILE A 179 -0.11 12.30 -16.37
CA ILE A 179 0.42 12.41 -15.01
C ILE A 179 1.76 13.18 -14.97
N LEU A 180 2.62 13.04 -15.98
CA LEU A 180 3.84 13.84 -16.10
C LEU A 180 3.54 15.33 -16.27
N HIS A 181 2.53 15.69 -17.07
CA HIS A 181 2.09 17.07 -17.21
C HIS A 181 1.59 17.64 -15.87
N ILE A 182 0.75 16.89 -15.16
CA ILE A 182 0.25 17.27 -13.83
C ILE A 182 1.40 17.46 -12.83
N ILE A 183 2.35 16.52 -12.77
CA ILE A 183 3.54 16.63 -11.90
C ILE A 183 4.35 17.88 -12.27
N GLY A 184 4.52 18.18 -13.56
CA GLY A 184 5.17 19.40 -14.03
C GLY A 184 4.46 20.69 -13.59
N MET A 185 3.13 20.66 -13.46
CA MET A 185 2.34 21.81 -12.99
C MET A 185 2.45 22.04 -11.48
N ILE A 186 2.41 20.96 -10.68
CA ILE A 186 2.35 21.07 -9.22
C ILE A 186 3.73 20.99 -8.55
N GLY A 187 4.75 20.48 -9.25
CA GLY A 187 6.07 20.22 -8.69
C GLY A 187 6.10 19.01 -7.75
N VAL A 188 7.30 18.68 -7.25
CA VAL A 188 7.51 17.48 -6.40
C VAL A 188 6.78 17.56 -5.05
N ASP A 189 6.56 18.77 -4.53
CA ASP A 189 5.94 19.00 -3.21
C ASP A 189 4.47 19.48 -3.31
N GLY A 190 3.95 19.70 -4.52
CA GLY A 190 2.63 20.32 -4.71
C GLY A 190 1.45 19.53 -4.13
N ALA A 191 1.61 18.23 -3.93
CA ALA A 191 0.63 17.34 -3.33
C ALA A 191 1.02 16.85 -1.92
N LEU A 192 2.00 17.48 -1.26
CA LEU A 192 2.45 17.05 0.06
C LEU A 192 1.30 17.05 1.09
N TYR A 193 1.11 15.91 1.77
CA TYR A 193 0.00 15.64 2.71
C TYR A 193 -1.41 15.69 2.10
N LYS A 194 -1.53 15.47 0.78
CA LYS A 194 -2.80 15.46 0.07
C LYS A 194 -3.03 14.16 -0.68
N SER A 195 -4.29 13.72 -0.76
CA SER A 195 -4.69 12.74 -1.77
C SER A 195 -4.86 13.43 -3.12
N MET A 196 -4.51 12.75 -4.21
CA MET A 196 -4.81 13.20 -5.58
C MET A 196 -6.03 12.43 -6.08
N GLU A 197 -7.13 13.14 -6.34
CA GLU A 197 -8.40 12.54 -6.79
C GLU A 197 -8.69 12.97 -8.24
N PHE A 198 -8.94 12.01 -9.12
CA PHE A 198 -9.13 12.24 -10.56
C PHE A 198 -10.59 11.99 -10.96
N THR A 199 -11.18 12.88 -11.77
CA THR A 199 -12.56 12.74 -12.29
C THR A 199 -12.68 13.23 -13.72
#